data_AF-A0A1B6K0W9-F1
#
_entry.id   AF-A0A1B6K0W9-F1
#
_cell.length_a   1.000
_cell.length_b   1.000
_cell.length_c   1.000
_cell.angle_alpha   90.00
_cell.angle_beta   90.00
_cell.angle_gamma   90.00
#
_symmetry.space_group_name_H-M   'P 1'
#
loop_
_entity.id
_entity.type
_entity.pdbx_description
1 polymer ?
#
loop_
_entity_poly.entity_id
_entity_poly.type
_entity_poly.pdbx_seq_one_letter_code
_entity_poly.pdbx_strand_id
1 'polypeptide(L)'
;IPKITCDLGREIHFVKMPNFLSVETRPFDPDNYEDEIDEEETLDEEGRARLKLKVENTIRWRETFDREGNVVKESNARFIRWSDGSMSLHLGSEVFDVYKQPLQGDHNHLF
;
A
#
# COMPACT_ATOMS: atom_id res chain seq x y z
N ILE A 1 -9.58 1.94 -21.62
CA ILE A 1 -9.46 1.66 -20.17
C ILE A 1 -9.36 0.15 -20.02
N PRO A 2 -8.32 -0.41 -19.38
CA PRO A 2 -8.21 -1.85 -19.21
C PRO A 2 -9.39 -2.37 -18.38
N LYS A 3 -10.04 -3.43 -18.84
CA LYS A 3 -11.15 -4.05 -18.10
C LYS A 3 -10.60 -4.66 -16.82
N ILE A 4 -10.92 -4.07 -15.68
CA ILE A 4 -10.63 -4.64 -14.37
C ILE A 4 -11.53 -5.86 -14.20
N THR A 5 -10.96 -7.07 -14.24
CA THR A 5 -11.69 -8.34 -14.12
C THR A 5 -11.76 -8.87 -12.69
N CYS A 6 -11.22 -8.14 -11.71
CA CYS A 6 -11.25 -8.57 -10.31
C CYS A 6 -12.55 -8.18 -9.60
N ASP A 7 -12.96 -9.00 -8.64
CA ASP A 7 -14.07 -8.69 -7.73
C ASP A 7 -13.65 -7.53 -6.81
N LEU A 8 -14.22 -6.35 -7.05
CA LEU A 8 -13.98 -5.14 -6.27
C LEU A 8 -14.85 -5.09 -5.00
N GLY A 9 -15.66 -6.12 -4.75
CA GLY A 9 -16.62 -6.16 -3.67
C GLY A 9 -17.80 -5.20 -3.88
N ARG A 10 -18.48 -4.84 -2.79
CA ARG A 10 -19.70 -4.02 -2.82
C ARG A 10 -19.44 -2.51 -2.81
N GLU A 11 -18.25 -2.07 -2.40
CA GLU A 11 -17.90 -0.67 -2.20
C GLU A 11 -16.55 -0.36 -2.86
N ILE A 12 -16.52 0.64 -3.73
CA ILE A 12 -15.28 1.18 -4.32
C ILE A 12 -14.91 2.44 -3.55
N HIS A 13 -13.64 2.55 -3.17
CA HIS A 13 -13.10 3.71 -2.47
C HIS A 13 -12.00 4.36 -3.31
N PHE A 14 -12.06 5.68 -3.43
CA PHE A 14 -10.95 6.48 -3.94
C PHE A 14 -10.10 6.96 -2.78
N VAL A 15 -8.80 6.68 -2.82
CA VAL A 15 -7.86 7.07 -1.77
C VAL A 15 -6.96 8.17 -2.32
N LYS A 16 -6.95 9.31 -1.64
CA LYS A 16 -5.94 10.35 -1.88
C LYS A 16 -4.75 10.08 -0.98
N MET A 17 -3.65 9.62 -1.58
CA MET A 17 -2.43 9.34 -0.82
C MET A 17 -1.74 10.64 -0.40
N PRO A 18 -1.35 10.78 0.88
CA PRO A 18 -0.53 11.89 1.33
C PRO A 18 0.92 11.72 0.82
N ASN A 19 1.68 12.83 0.74
CA ASN A 19 3.03 12.83 0.17
C ASN A 19 4.04 11.94 0.91
N PHE A 20 3.75 11.58 2.16
CA PHE A 20 4.64 10.73 2.96
C PHE A 20 4.41 9.24 2.73
N LEU A 21 3.28 8.83 2.11
CA LEU A 21 3.00 7.42 1.79
C LEU A 21 3.19 7.15 0.29
N SER A 22 3.80 6.02 -0.01
CA SER A 22 3.94 5.51 -1.38
C SER A 22 3.16 4.19 -1.56
N VAL A 23 2.78 3.87 -2.80
CA VAL A 23 2.17 2.59 -3.15
C VAL A 23 2.95 1.97 -4.30
N GLU A 24 3.38 0.73 -4.12
CA GLU A 24 4.03 -0.04 -5.16
C GLU A 24 3.01 -0.91 -5.90
N THR A 25 2.94 -0.77 -7.21
CA THR A 25 1.94 -1.46 -8.03
C THR A 25 2.37 -2.87 -8.44
N ARG A 26 3.67 -3.15 -8.39
CA ARG A 26 4.25 -4.46 -8.69
C ARG A 26 4.29 -5.32 -7.43
N PRO A 27 4.19 -6.66 -7.57
CA PRO A 27 4.46 -7.54 -6.44
C PRO A 27 5.91 -7.35 -5.98
N PHE A 28 6.08 -7.24 -4.67
CA PHE A 28 7.37 -7.15 -4.02
C PHE A 28 8.14 -8.45 -4.19
N ASP A 29 9.36 -8.33 -4.70
CA ASP A 29 10.32 -9.41 -4.87
C ASP A 29 11.59 -9.06 -4.08
N PRO A 30 11.93 -9.80 -3.00
CA PRO A 30 13.10 -9.51 -2.20
C PRO A 30 14.41 -9.62 -2.99
N ASP A 31 14.47 -10.45 -4.03
CA ASP A 31 15.69 -10.67 -4.81
C ASP A 31 15.99 -9.48 -5.76
N ASN A 32 14.94 -8.76 -6.19
CA ASN A 32 15.08 -7.57 -7.06
C ASN A 32 15.06 -6.25 -6.26
N TYR A 33 14.84 -6.30 -4.95
CA TYR A 33 14.70 -5.10 -4.12
C TYR A 33 16.03 -4.40 -3.84
N GLU A 34 17.13 -5.17 -3.71
CA GLU A 34 18.46 -4.62 -3.41
C GLU A 34 19.01 -3.77 -4.55
N ASP A 35 18.70 -4.13 -5.80
CA ASP A 35 19.15 -3.41 -7.01
C ASP A 35 18.56 -1.99 -7.13
N GLU A 36 17.48 -1.67 -6.40
CA GLU A 36 16.84 -0.34 -6.41
C GLU A 36 17.35 0.61 -5.31
N ILE A 37 18.17 0.12 -4.37
CA ILE A 37 18.72 0.94 -3.29
C ILE A 37 20.03 1.55 -3.80
N ASP A 38 20.06 2.88 -3.94
CA ASP A 38 21.27 3.59 -4.35
C ASP A 38 22.34 3.42 -3.27
N GLU A 39 23.46 2.79 -3.62
CA GLU A 39 24.59 2.57 -2.71
C GLU A 39 25.05 3.90 -2.08
N GLU A 40 24.92 5.01 -2.82
CA GLU A 40 25.26 6.36 -2.36
C GLU A 40 24.36 6.83 -1.19
N GLU A 41 23.06 6.46 -1.19
CA GLU A 41 22.11 6.78 -0.10
C GLU A 41 22.38 5.98 1.19
N THR A 42 23.23 4.96 1.14
CA THR A 42 23.55 4.13 2.33
C THR A 42 24.89 4.49 2.98
N LEU A 43 25.64 5.42 2.38
CA LEU A 43 26.98 5.82 2.82
C LEU A 43 26.95 6.66 4.10
N ASP A 44 25.91 7.45 4.32
CA ASP A 44 25.75 8.32 5.48
C ASP A 44 24.58 7.89 6.40
N GLU A 45 24.63 8.32 7.66
CA GLU A 45 23.60 7.99 8.64
C GLU A 45 22.25 8.64 8.30
N GLU A 46 22.29 9.82 7.67
CA GLU A 46 21.11 10.57 7.25
C GLU A 46 20.41 9.90 6.06
N GLY A 47 21.15 9.36 5.09
CA GLY A 47 20.60 8.59 3.96
C GLY A 47 19.96 7.29 4.43
N ARG A 48 20.57 6.58 5.39
CA ARG A 48 19.95 5.40 6.03
C ARG A 48 18.63 5.72 6.72
N ALA A 49 18.55 6.86 7.41
CA ALA A 49 17.31 7.31 8.04
C ALA A 49 16.21 7.62 7.00
N ARG A 50 16.58 8.27 5.89
CA ARG A 50 15.69 8.57 4.75
C ARG A 50 15.19 7.28 4.08
N LEU A 51 16.09 6.33 3.84
CA LEU A 51 15.75 5.02 3.27
C LEU A 51 14.80 4.26 4.18
N LYS A 52 15.06 4.22 5.49
CA LYS A 52 14.18 3.58 6.47
C LYS A 52 12.77 4.16 6.43
N LEU A 53 12.64 5.49 6.41
CA LEU A 53 11.34 6.17 6.28
C LEU A 53 10.63 5.81 4.96
N LYS A 54 11.36 5.72 3.85
CA LYS A 54 10.81 5.31 2.55
C LYS A 54 10.32 3.86 2.59
N VAL A 55 11.08 2.96 3.23
CA VAL A 55 10.72 1.54 3.37
C VAL A 55 9.45 1.40 4.20
N GLU A 56 9.39 2.05 5.37
CA GLU A 56 8.28 1.97 6.33
C GLU A 56 6.99 2.56 5.76
N ASN A 57 7.07 3.65 4.99
CA ASN A 57 5.92 4.35 4.46
C ASN A 57 5.46 3.89 3.06
N THR A 58 5.93 2.74 2.58
CA THR A 58 5.51 2.20 1.28
C THR A 58 4.57 1.02 1.44
N ILE A 59 3.36 1.14 0.91
CA ILE A 59 2.38 0.07 0.80
C ILE A 59 2.82 -0.88 -0.33
N ARG A 60 2.93 -2.16 0.00
CA ARG A 60 3.36 -3.23 -0.93
C ARG A 60 2.48 -4.46 -0.79
N TRP A 61 2.53 -5.30 -1.81
CA TRP A 61 1.94 -6.63 -1.80
C TRP A 61 2.91 -7.63 -2.42
N ARG A 62 2.83 -8.91 -2.07
CA ARG A 62 3.63 -9.98 -2.67
C ARG A 62 2.76 -11.19 -2.96
N GLU A 63 3.27 -12.07 -3.82
CA GLU A 63 2.71 -13.41 -4.02
C GLU A 63 3.52 -14.40 -3.17
N THR A 64 2.83 -15.29 -2.47
CA THR A 64 3.45 -16.37 -1.71
C THR A 64 2.66 -17.66 -1.91
N PHE A 65 3.21 -18.78 -1.47
CA PHE A 65 2.55 -20.08 -1.56
C PHE A 65 2.03 -20.47 -0.18
N ASP A 66 0.76 -20.86 -0.11
CA ASP A 66 0.20 -21.44 1.10
C ASP A 66 0.72 -22.88 1.33
N ARG A 67 0.28 -23.51 2.43
CA ARG A 67 0.69 -24.88 2.78
C ARG A 67 0.18 -25.93 1.79
N GLU A 68 -0.81 -25.60 0.98
CA GLU A 68 -1.44 -26.47 -0.02
C GLU A 68 -0.85 -26.24 -1.42
N GLY A 69 0.11 -25.31 -1.56
CA GLY A 69 0.78 -24.96 -2.81
C GLY A 69 0.00 -23.98 -3.69
N ASN A 70 -1.05 -23.34 -3.17
CA ASN A 70 -1.77 -22.30 -3.91
C ASN A 70 -1.07 -20.95 -3.78
N VAL A 71 -1.12 -20.16 -4.86
CA VAL A 71 -0.64 -18.78 -4.85
C VAL A 71 -1.63 -17.90 -4.07
N VAL A 72 -1.15 -17.31 -2.98
CA VAL A 72 -1.89 -16.35 -2.16
C VAL A 72 -1.20 -14.99 -2.20
N LYS A 73 -2.00 -13.92 -2.11
CA LYS A 73 -1.50 -12.54 -2.09
C LYS A 73 -1.46 -12.03 -0.67
N GLU A 74 -0.33 -11.50 -0.26
CA GLU A 74 -0.13 -10.87 1.04
C GLU A 74 0.13 -9.37 0.86
N SER A 75 -0.40 -8.55 1.76
CA SER A 75 -0.10 -7.11 1.80
C SER A 75 0.40 -6.72 3.18
N ASN A 76 1.31 -5.74 3.23
CA ASN A 76 1.77 -5.14 4.49
C ASN A 76 0.77 -4.14 5.08
N ALA A 77 -0.29 -3.80 4.34
CA ALA A 77 -1.26 -2.78 4.71
C ALA A 77 -2.67 -3.37 4.89
N ARG A 78 -3.43 -2.81 5.82
CA ARG A 78 -4.84 -3.15 6.03
C ARG A 78 -5.66 -1.95 6.46
N PHE A 79 -6.88 -1.83 5.93
CA PHE A 79 -7.87 -0.91 6.47
C PHE A 79 -8.71 -1.62 7.53
N ILE A 80 -8.88 -0.97 8.69
CA ILE A 80 -9.70 -1.48 9.79
C ILE A 80 -10.86 -0.51 9.99
N ARG A 81 -12.08 -1.04 9.96
CA ARG A 81 -13.29 -0.31 10.34
C ARG A 81 -13.61 -0.67 11.79
N TRP A 82 -13.60 0.32 12.66
CA TRP A 82 -13.89 0.16 14.09
C TRP A 82 -15.40 0.13 14.35
N SER A 83 -15.80 -0.36 15.51
CA SER A 83 -17.22 -0.49 15.90
C SER A 83 -17.93 0.87 16.04
N ASP A 84 -17.18 1.94 16.28
CA ASP A 84 -17.67 3.32 16.33
C ASP A 84 -17.86 3.95 14.93
N GLY A 85 -17.51 3.23 13.87
CA GLY A 85 -17.60 3.68 12.48
C GLY A 85 -16.37 4.44 11.97
N SER A 86 -15.36 4.68 12.82
CA SER A 86 -14.08 5.23 12.40
C SER A 86 -13.28 4.21 11.57
N MET A 87 -12.27 4.69 10.85
CA MET A 87 -11.43 3.84 10.01
C MET A 87 -9.95 4.20 10.20
N SER A 88 -9.10 3.20 10.24
CA SER A 88 -7.65 3.37 10.27
C SER A 88 -6.97 2.54 9.19
N LEU A 89 -5.82 3.01 8.72
CA LEU A 89 -4.90 2.28 7.86
C LEU A 89 -3.72 1.83 8.72
N HIS A 90 -3.51 0.53 8.81
CA HIS A 90 -2.33 -0.04 9.44
C HIS A 90 -1.34 -0.39 8.34
N LEU A 91 -0.11 0.12 8.46
CA LEU A 91 1.00 -0.17 7.55
C LEU A 91 2.17 -0.70 8.38
N GLY A 92 2.37 -2.02 8.35
CA GLY A 92 3.32 -2.66 9.27
C GLY A 92 2.93 -2.39 10.74
N SER A 93 3.79 -1.69 11.48
CA SER A 93 3.55 -1.26 12.87
C SER A 93 2.89 0.12 12.98
N GLU A 94 2.88 0.91 11.91
CA GLU A 94 2.34 2.27 11.93
C GLU A 94 0.81 2.26 11.73
N VAL A 95 0.13 3.20 12.37
CA VAL A 95 -1.33 3.36 12.31
C VAL A 95 -1.66 4.79 11.92
N PHE A 96 -2.45 4.94 10.86
CA PHE A 96 -2.92 6.22 10.35
C PHE A 96 -4.45 6.30 10.44
N ASP A 97 -4.97 7.42 10.93
CA ASP A 97 -6.41 7.67 10.89
C ASP A 97 -6.87 7.97 9.46
N VAL A 98 -8.02 7.42 9.07
CA VAL A 98 -8.58 7.58 7.74
C VAL A 98 -9.97 8.19 7.83
N TYR A 99 -10.11 9.37 7.22
CA TYR A 99 -11.36 10.10 7.18
C TYR A 99 -12.05 9.88 5.83
N LYS A 100 -13.22 9.23 5.85
CA LYS A 100 -14.05 9.07 4.65
C LYS A 100 -14.82 10.35 4.39
N GLN A 101 -14.59 10.97 3.25
CA GLN A 101 -15.40 12.09 2.77
C GLN A 101 -16.28 11.62 1.60
N PRO A 102 -17.57 12.01 1.56
CA PRO A 102 -18.38 11.74 0.39
C PRO A 102 -17.78 12.48 -0.81
N LEU A 103 -17.63 11.76 -1.92
CA LEU A 103 -17.21 12.36 -3.18
C LEU A 103 -18.35 13.29 -3.65
N GLN A 104 -18.12 14.60 -3.60
CA GLN A 104 -19.07 15.61 -4.09
C GLN A 104 -18.73 15.94 -5.56
N GLY A 105 -19.56 15.47 -6.50
CA GLY A 105 -19.47 15.80 -7.93
C GLY A 105 -19.75 14.62 -8.85
N ASP A 106 -19.85 14.89 -10.16
CA ASP A 106 -19.99 13.87 -11.20
C ASP A 106 -18.63 13.23 -11.51
N HIS A 107 -18.28 12.16 -10.80
CA HIS A 107 -17.06 11.39 -11.03
C HIS A 107 -17.24 10.36 -12.15
N ASN A 108 -17.51 10.84 -13.38
CA ASN A 108 -17.68 10.01 -14.57
C ASN A 108 -16.43 9.21 -14.99
N HIS A 109 -15.31 9.38 -14.28
CA HIS A 109 -14.02 8.74 -14.57
C HIS A 109 -13.74 7.52 -13.69
N LEU A 110 -14.64 7.16 -12.78
CA LEU A 110 -14.51 5.97 -11.94
C LEU A 110 -14.91 4.66 -12.65
N PHE A 111 -15.13 4.69 -13.97
CA PHE A 111 -15.39 3.53 -14.82
C PHE A 111 -14.68 3.63 -16.17
#